data_AF-A0A3S1TAL2-F1
#
_entry.id   AF-A0A3S1TAL2-F1
#
_cell.length_a   1.000
_cell.length_b   1.000
_cell.length_c   1.000
_cell.angle_alpha   90.00
_cell.angle_beta   90.00
_cell.angle_gamma   90.00
#
_symmetry.space_group_name_H-M   'P 1'
#
loop_
_entity.id
_entity.type
_entity.pdbx_description
1 polymer ?
#
loop_
_entity_poly.entity_id
_entity_poly.type
_entity_poly.pdbx_seq_one_letter_code
_entity_poly.pdbx_strand_id
1 'polypeptide(L)' 'VFYGPEVALRVIPFLDRCLAAGIEVLVGDPRRNDLPLSRLQLVAEYRVPDFGDAKGAATRLSGVFSFEEGAR' A
#
# COMPACT_ATOMS: atom_id res chain seq x y z
N VAL A 1 3.43 4.70 0.55
CA VAL A 1 3.90 5.09 -0.81
C VAL A 1 2.83 5.86 -1.59
N PHE A 2 1.55 5.64 -1.29
CA PHE A 2 0.40 6.28 -1.95
C PHE A 2 -0.02 7.60 -1.29
N TYR A 3 0.92 8.56 -1.19
CA TYR A 3 0.68 9.87 -0.55
C TYR A 3 -0.10 10.86 -1.45
N GLY A 4 -0.28 10.52 -2.72
CA GLY A 4 -0.97 11.36 -3.69
C GLY A 4 -1.13 10.63 -5.03
N PRO A 5 -2.04 11.10 -5.90
CA PRO A 5 -2.37 10.45 -7.16
C PRO A 5 -1.18 10.40 -8.13
N GLU A 6 -0.34 11.44 -8.17
CA GLU A 6 0.84 11.46 -9.05
C GLU A 6 1.88 10.39 -8.69
N VAL A 7 2.04 10.11 -7.40
CA VAL A 7 2.95 9.05 -6.93
C VAL A 7 2.34 7.69 -7.25
N ALA A 8 1.02 7.53 -7.01
CA ALA A 8 0.29 6.30 -7.34
C ALA A 8 0.44 5.94 -8.84
N LEU A 9 0.26 6.92 -9.73
CA LEU A 9 0.38 6.75 -11.19
C LEU A 9 1.77 6.28 -11.63
N ARG A 10 2.83 6.65 -10.90
CA ARG A 10 4.21 6.24 -11.22
C ARG A 10 4.59 4.91 -10.58
N VAL A 11 4.17 4.68 -9.34
CA VAL A 11 4.55 3.48 -8.58
C VAL A 11 3.82 2.24 -9.10
N ILE A 12 2.54 2.34 -9.45
CA ILE A 12 1.75 1.17 -9.88
C ILE A 12 2.39 0.45 -11.09
N PRO A 13 2.77 1.13 -12.19
CA PRO A 13 3.46 0.47 -13.31
C PRO A 13 4.83 -0.12 -12.93
N PHE A 14 5.49 0.42 -11.90
CA PHE A 14 6.73 -0.16 -11.39
C PHE A 14 6.46 -1.45 -10.61
N LEU A 15 5.41 -1.48 -9.79
CA LEU A 15 4.98 -2.70 -9.09
C LEU A 15 4.54 -3.77 -10.08
N ASP A 16 3.84 -3.39 -11.15
CA ASP A 16 3.46 -4.30 -12.25
C ASP A 16 4.69 -4.98 -12.88
N ARG A 17 5.78 -4.23 -13.11
CA ARG A 17 7.03 -4.81 -13.61
C ARG A 17 7.71 -5.75 -12.61
N CYS A 18 7.56 -5.50 -11.31
CA CYS A 18 8.07 -6.40 -10.28
C CYS A 18 7.30 -7.73 -10.31
N LEU A 19 5.96 -7.67 -10.35
CA LEU A 19 5.11 -8.86 -10.47
C LEU A 19 5.44 -9.64 -11.75
N ALA A 20 5.55 -8.97 -12.88
CA ALA A 20 5.91 -9.59 -14.16
C ALA A 20 7.31 -10.25 -14.15
N ALA A 21 8.21 -9.79 -13.27
CA ALA A 21 9.51 -10.40 -13.04
C ALA A 21 9.48 -11.55 -12.00
N GLY A 22 8.30 -11.92 -11.49
CA GLY A 22 8.13 -12.94 -10.46
C GLY A 22 8.50 -12.48 -9.05
N ILE A 23 8.58 -11.16 -8.81
CA ILE A 23 8.91 -10.58 -7.51
C ILE A 23 7.61 -10.28 -6.76
N GLU A 24 7.47 -10.88 -5.57
CA GLU A 24 6.36 -10.57 -4.66
C GLU A 24 6.49 -9.13 -4.12
N VAL A 25 5.36 -8.41 -4.09
CA VAL A 25 5.30 -7.02 -3.64
C VAL A 25 4.37 -6.91 -2.43
N LEU A 26 4.91 -6.50 -1.30
CA LEU A 26 4.14 -6.16 -0.10
C LEU A 26 4.02 -4.65 0.09
N VAL A 27 2.81 -4.19 0.38
CA VAL A 27 2.48 -2.78 0.64
C VAL A 27 2.00 -2.65 2.08
N GLY A 28 2.73 -1.88 2.89
CA GLY A 28 2.24 -1.40 4.17
C GLY A 28 1.56 -0.04 4.02
N ASP A 29 0.28 0.06 4.38
CA ASP A 29 -0.45 1.33 4.25
C ASP A 29 -1.67 1.44 5.20
N PRO A 30 -1.95 2.63 5.78
CA PRO A 30 -3.13 2.87 6.61
C PRO A 30 -4.45 3.02 5.83
N ARG A 31 -4.51 2.54 4.58
CA ARG A 31 -5.63 2.73 3.64
C ARG A 31 -5.76 4.21 3.20
N ARG A 32 -4.65 4.79 2.73
CA ARG A 32 -4.61 6.13 2.12
C ARG A 32 -5.56 6.22 0.94
N ASN A 33 -5.99 7.44 0.64
CA ASN A 33 -6.99 7.74 -0.38
C ASN A 33 -6.66 7.14 -1.75
N ASP A 34 -5.39 7.23 -2.18
CA ASP A 34 -4.94 6.80 -3.52
C ASP A 34 -4.39 5.37 -3.52
N LEU A 35 -4.66 4.59 -2.46
CA LEU A 35 -4.30 3.19 -2.38
C LEU A 35 -5.21 2.36 -3.32
N PRO A 36 -4.67 1.56 -4.25
CA PRO A 36 -5.48 0.79 -5.21
C PRO A 36 -6.06 -0.47 -4.55
N LEU A 37 -7.07 -0.29 -3.67
CA LEU A 37 -7.65 -1.36 -2.86
C LEU A 37 -8.13 -2.59 -3.67
N SER A 38 -8.58 -2.40 -4.91
CA SER A 38 -8.99 -3.49 -5.81
C SER A 38 -7.84 -4.43 -6.21
N ARG A 39 -6.59 -4.01 -5.99
CA ARG A 39 -5.38 -4.77 -6.31
C ARG A 39 -4.64 -5.26 -5.06
N LEU A 40 -5.30 -5.23 -3.89
CA LEU A 40 -4.67 -5.55 -2.63
C LEU A 40 -5.38 -6.69 -1.94
N GLN A 41 -4.59 -7.70 -1.57
CA GLN A 41 -5.04 -8.77 -0.67
C GLN A 41 -4.45 -8.53 0.72
N LEU A 42 -5.30 -8.46 1.74
CA LEU A 42 -4.85 -8.24 3.12
C LEU A 42 -4.07 -9.45 3.64
N VAL A 43 -2.87 -9.21 4.16
CA VAL A 43 -1.99 -10.22 4.78
C VAL A 43 -2.04 -10.12 6.31
N ALA A 44 -1.97 -8.90 6.84
CA ALA A 44 -2.01 -8.65 8.28
C ALA A 44 -2.48 -7.21 8.60
N GLU A 45 -3.00 -6.99 9.80
CA GLU A 45 -3.37 -5.66 10.28
C GLU A 45 -2.72 -5.33 11.62
N TYR A 46 -2.33 -4.08 11.78
CA TYR A 46 -1.66 -3.56 12.97
C TYR A 46 -2.20 -2.18 13.31
N ARG A 47 -2.33 -1.89 14.61
CA ARG A 47 -2.57 -0.52 15.08
C ARG A 47 -1.24 0.19 15.24
N VAL A 48 -0.95 1.12 14.34
CA VAL A 48 0.29 1.90 14.34
C VAL A 48 -0.02 3.39 14.16
N PRO A 49 0.79 4.31 14.71
CA PRO A 49 0.72 5.72 14.36
C PRO A 49 1.06 5.91 12.87
N ASP A 50 0.54 6.95 12.24
CA ASP A 50 0.93 7.28 10.88
C ASP A 50 2.30 7.97 10.86
N PHE A 51 2.96 7.96 9.71
CA PHE A 51 4.23 8.63 9.51
C PHE A 51 4.06 10.15 9.70
N GLY A 52 4.88 10.74 10.57
CA GLY A 52 4.81 12.16 10.92
C GLY A 52 3.90 12.48 12.12
N ASP A 53 3.16 11.50 12.64
CA ASP A 53 2.40 11.68 13.87
C ASP A 53 3.34 11.86 15.08
N ALA A 54 2.93 12.70 16.04
CA ALA A 54 3.68 12.91 17.27
C ALA A 54 3.74 11.64 18.14
N LYS A 55 4.75 11.56 19.01
CA LYS A 55 4.87 10.45 19.98
C LYS A 55 3.63 10.42 20.88
N GLY A 56 2.90 9.30 20.86
CA GLY A 56 1.64 9.12 21.62
C GLY A 56 0.37 9.49 20.87
N ALA A 57 0.45 9.82 19.57
CA ALA A 57 -0.72 10.03 18.74
C ALA A 57 -1.59 8.77 18.63
N ALA A 58 -2.87 8.98 18.28
CA ALA A 58 -3.83 7.90 18.09
C ALA A 58 -3.37 6.97 16.94
N THR A 59 -3.30 5.68 17.24
CA THR A 59 -2.95 4.65 16.25
C THR A 59 -4.09 4.42 15.28
N ARG A 60 -3.77 4.23 14.00
CA ARG A 60 -4.72 3.87 12.94
C ARG A 60 -4.55 2.40 12.58
N LEU A 61 -5.63 1.75 12.15
CA LEU A 61 -5.55 0.38 11.66
C LEU A 61 -4.88 0.41 10.28
N SER A 62 -3.66 -0.12 10.23
CA SER A 62 -2.86 -0.21 9.01
C SER A 62 -2.73 -1.65 8.57
N GLY A 63 -2.77 -1.87 7.27
CA GLY A 63 -2.63 -3.20 6.68
C GLY A 63 -1.25 -3.41 6.08
N VAL A 64 -0.80 -4.66 6.11
CA VAL A 64 0.17 -5.20 5.15
C VAL A 64 -0.65 -5.94 4.10
N PHE A 65 -0.43 -5.61 2.85
CA PHE A 65 -1.16 -6.16 1.72
C PHE A 65 -0.20 -6.78 0.71
N SER A 66 -0.58 -7.91 0.12
CA SER A 66 0.00 -8.38 -1.14
C SER A 66 -0.57 -7.53 -2.29
N PHE A 67 0.30 -7.07 -3.17
CA PHE A 67 -0.10 -6.34 -4.37
C PHE A 67 -0.24 -7.32 -5.54
N GLU A 68 -1.44 -7.34 -6.12
CA GLU A 68 -1.83 -8.32 -7.14
C GLU A 68 -1.93 -7.67 -8.53
N GLU A 69 -1.84 -8.49 -9.58
CA GLU A 69 -2.09 -8.04 -10.95
C GLU A 69 -3.51 -7.43 -11.07
N GLY A 70 -3.63 -6.35 -11.84
CA GLY A 70 -4.94 -5.78 -12.14
C GLY A 70 -5.75 -6.76 -12.98
N ALA A 71 -7.07 -6.85 -12.75
CA ALA A 71 -7.96 -7.54 -13.66
C ALA A 71 -7.75 -6.99 -15.09
N ARG A 72 -7.51 -7.89 -16.03
CA ARG A 72 -7.13 -7.59 -17.41
C ARG A 72 -8.32 -7.10 -18.25
#